data_AF-A0A1T0AX20-F1
#
_entry.id   AF-A0A1T0AX20-F1
#
_cell.length_a   1.000
_cell.length_b   1.000
_cell.length_c   1.000
_cell.angle_alpha   90.00
_cell.angle_beta   90.00
_cell.angle_gamma   90.00
#
_symmetry.space_group_name_H-M   'P 1'
#
loop_
_entity.id
_entity.type
_entity.pdbx_description
1 polymer ?
#
loop_
_entity_poly.entity_id
_entity_poly.type
_entity_poly.pdbx_seq_one_letter_code
_entity_poly.pdbx_strand_id
1 'polypeptide(L)'
;MLFSLFAQCASDVAPETLHTLIGVESSRNPYAIAVVYDKNTPDEKKLHFNQPQTEQEAQNIISALNAEPITYKSYSVGLMQVNSSNFKQYGITEENMFNACKNIETGAEIFKACYASAEKNNPQKNEQELLRIASSCYYSGNETRGFKTEKNGTSYVDRINATVAKNYQVPAIKPLNEENNNSSEQSPQEYEQPTPKKVRAWDIFEDF
;
A
#
# COMPACT_ATOMS: atom_id res chain seq x y z
N MET A 1 12.63 -6.49 -6.91
CA MET A 1 13.10 -6.36 -5.51
C MET A 1 12.42 -5.15 -4.85
N LEU A 2 11.14 -5.24 -4.49
CA LEU A 2 10.46 -4.20 -3.69
C LEU A 2 10.32 -4.62 -2.22
N PHE A 3 10.23 -5.92 -1.94
CA PHE A 3 10.09 -6.44 -0.59
C PHE A 3 11.28 -6.13 0.34
N SER A 4 12.51 -6.19 -0.17
CA SER A 4 13.70 -5.78 0.60
C SER A 4 13.67 -4.28 0.94
N LEU A 5 13.11 -3.46 0.04
CA LEU A 5 12.95 -2.03 0.25
C LEU A 5 11.88 -1.75 1.33
N PHE A 6 10.80 -2.53 1.36
CA PHE A 6 9.76 -2.40 2.38
C PHE A 6 10.31 -2.66 3.79
N ALA A 7 11.08 -3.73 3.95
CA ALA A 7 11.69 -4.05 5.25
C ALA A 7 12.68 -2.97 5.73
N GLN A 8 13.36 -2.27 4.80
CA GLN A 8 14.28 -1.19 5.14
C GLN A 8 13.57 0.12 5.48
N CYS A 9 12.48 0.44 4.77
CA CYS A 9 11.86 1.77 4.78
C CYS A 9 10.58 1.82 5.62
N ALA A 10 9.94 0.70 5.92
CA ALA A 10 8.69 0.67 6.68
C ALA A 10 8.53 -0.69 7.37
N SER A 11 9.48 -1.00 8.26
CA SER A 11 9.56 -2.30 8.95
C SER A 11 8.34 -2.62 9.83
N ASP A 12 7.54 -1.61 10.19
CA ASP A 12 6.35 -1.75 11.02
C ASP A 12 5.03 -1.85 10.23
N VAL A 13 5.11 -1.95 8.89
CA VAL A 13 3.96 -2.24 8.03
C VAL A 13 4.23 -3.54 7.28
N ALA A 14 3.26 -4.45 7.30
CA ALA A 14 3.35 -5.72 6.58
C ALA A 14 3.74 -5.48 5.10
N PRO A 15 4.78 -6.15 4.57
CA PRO A 15 5.23 -5.96 3.19
C PRO A 15 4.13 -6.18 2.15
N GLU A 16 3.18 -7.08 2.44
CA GLU A 16 2.03 -7.38 1.58
C GLU A 16 1.07 -6.18 1.46
N THR A 17 0.90 -5.42 2.54
CA THR A 17 0.09 -4.20 2.58
C THR A 17 0.73 -3.13 1.70
N LEU A 18 2.03 -2.87 1.88
CA LEU A 18 2.78 -1.91 1.06
C LEU A 18 2.80 -2.32 -0.41
N HIS A 19 3.01 -3.61 -0.70
CA HIS A 19 2.96 -4.12 -2.06
C HIS A 19 1.62 -3.84 -2.75
N THR A 20 0.52 -4.04 -2.01
CA THR A 20 -0.83 -3.81 -2.51
C THR A 20 -1.09 -2.32 -2.75
N LEU A 21 -0.77 -1.47 -1.78
CA LEU A 21 -0.94 -0.02 -1.91
C LEU A 21 -0.14 0.51 -3.09
N ILE A 22 1.15 0.22 -3.18
CA ILE A 22 2.02 0.68 -4.29
C ILE A 22 1.51 0.18 -5.64
N GLY A 23 0.98 -1.04 -5.69
CA GLY A 23 0.35 -1.58 -6.90
C GLY A 23 -0.83 -0.73 -7.38
N VAL A 24 -1.70 -0.30 -6.47
CA VAL A 24 -2.86 0.55 -6.79
C VAL A 24 -2.46 2.01 -7.03
N GLU A 25 -1.54 2.54 -6.23
CA GLU A 25 -1.14 3.96 -6.26
C GLU A 25 -0.33 4.33 -7.49
N SER A 26 0.70 3.54 -7.81
CA SER A 26 1.68 3.92 -8.83
C SER A 26 1.92 2.87 -9.89
N SER A 27 1.25 1.71 -9.82
CA SER A 27 1.63 0.52 -10.59
C SER A 27 3.10 0.14 -10.41
N ARG A 28 3.69 0.50 -9.26
CA ARG A 28 5.12 0.35 -8.91
C ARG A 28 6.07 1.25 -9.70
N ASN A 29 5.58 2.35 -10.28
CA ASN A 29 6.43 3.38 -10.86
C ASN A 29 6.93 4.35 -9.77
N PRO A 30 8.23 4.40 -9.46
CA PRO A 30 8.76 5.28 -8.41
C PRO A 30 8.69 6.76 -8.75
N TYR A 31 8.36 7.11 -9.99
CA TYR A 31 8.28 8.48 -10.46
C TYR A 31 6.85 8.92 -10.77
N ALA A 32 5.84 8.10 -10.46
CA ALA A 32 4.46 8.40 -10.82
C ALA A 32 4.00 9.77 -10.30
N ILE A 33 3.26 10.52 -11.11
CA ILE A 33 2.71 11.84 -10.76
C ILE A 33 1.21 11.85 -11.07
N ALA A 34 0.40 12.22 -10.08
CA ALA A 34 -1.03 12.47 -10.26
C ALA A 34 -1.36 13.91 -9.87
N VAL A 35 -2.11 14.63 -10.70
CA VAL A 35 -2.45 16.04 -10.46
C VAL A 35 -3.94 16.20 -10.21
N VAL A 36 -4.28 16.90 -9.13
CA VAL A 36 -5.64 17.33 -8.81
C VAL A 36 -5.77 18.80 -9.21
N TYR A 37 -6.41 19.04 -10.34
CA TYR A 37 -6.75 20.39 -10.79
C TYR A 37 -7.98 20.94 -10.06
N ASP A 38 -8.13 22.27 -10.05
CA ASP A 38 -9.38 22.88 -9.60
C ASP A 38 -10.55 22.47 -10.50
N LYS A 39 -11.74 22.39 -9.91
CA LYS A 39 -12.96 21.93 -10.61
C LYS A 39 -13.26 22.77 -11.86
N ASN A 40 -12.85 24.04 -11.86
CA ASN A 40 -13.12 25.00 -12.92
C ASN A 40 -11.94 25.18 -13.88
N THR A 41 -10.83 24.47 -13.70
CA THR A 41 -9.68 24.53 -14.61
C THR A 41 -10.08 23.90 -15.95
N PRO A 42 -10.10 24.68 -17.06
CA PRO A 42 -10.40 24.16 -18.39
C PRO A 42 -9.37 23.11 -18.83
N ASP A 43 -9.79 22.12 -19.62
CA ASP A 43 -8.92 21.01 -20.03
C ASP A 43 -7.69 21.47 -20.84
N GLU A 44 -7.82 22.54 -21.62
CA GLU A 44 -6.74 23.15 -22.38
C GLU A 44 -5.68 23.84 -21.50
N LYS A 45 -5.99 24.09 -20.22
CA LYS A 45 -5.06 24.65 -19.23
C LYS A 45 -4.44 23.59 -18.32
N LYS A 46 -4.84 22.32 -18.46
CA LYS A 46 -4.23 21.21 -17.72
C LYS A 46 -2.95 20.78 -18.41
N LEU A 47 -1.93 20.45 -17.64
CA LEU A 47 -0.74 19.79 -18.16
C LEU A 47 -1.09 18.34 -18.52
N HIS A 48 -0.86 17.98 -19.78
CA HIS A 48 -1.00 16.62 -20.28
C HIS A 48 0.39 16.01 -20.46
N PHE A 49 0.64 14.88 -19.82
CA PHE A 49 1.93 14.20 -19.87
C PHE A 49 1.77 12.68 -19.72
N ASN A 50 2.73 11.92 -20.24
CA ASN A 50 2.86 10.50 -19.95
C ASN A 50 3.56 10.31 -18.60
N GLN A 51 3.21 9.25 -17.87
CA GLN A 51 3.88 8.94 -16.61
C GLN A 51 5.39 8.80 -16.82
N PRO A 52 6.22 9.52 -16.04
CA PRO A 52 7.66 9.53 -16.23
C PRO A 52 8.27 8.17 -15.91
N GLN A 53 9.35 7.83 -16.61
CA GLN A 53 10.13 6.60 -16.40
C GLN A 53 11.47 6.88 -15.72
N THR A 54 11.87 8.15 -15.64
CA THR A 54 13.09 8.59 -14.99
C THR A 54 12.80 9.73 -14.01
N GLU A 55 13.67 9.90 -13.02
CA GLU A 55 13.56 11.01 -12.06
C GLU A 55 13.65 12.37 -12.76
N GLN A 56 14.51 12.51 -13.78
CA GLN A 56 14.65 13.74 -14.54
C GLN A 56 13.37 14.11 -15.29
N GLU A 57 12.69 13.14 -15.91
CA GLU A 57 11.39 13.39 -16.55
C GLU A 57 10.35 13.86 -15.53
N ALA A 58 10.36 13.24 -14.34
CA ALA A 58 9.44 13.58 -13.26
C ALA A 58 9.70 15.01 -12.75
N GLN A 59 10.96 15.38 -12.53
CA GLN A 59 11.36 16.74 -12.16
C GLN A 59 10.98 17.78 -13.23
N ASN A 60 11.11 17.44 -14.51
CA ASN A 60 10.68 18.32 -15.60
C ASN A 60 9.16 18.55 -15.57
N ILE A 61 8.37 17.50 -15.29
CA ILE A 61 6.91 17.62 -15.15
C ILE A 61 6.55 18.50 -13.95
N ILE A 62 7.19 18.32 -12.79
CA ILE A 62 6.94 19.18 -11.62
C ILE A 62 7.31 20.64 -11.92
N SER A 63 8.45 20.86 -12.58
CA SER A 63 8.86 22.21 -13.01
C SER A 63 7.85 22.84 -13.95
N ALA A 64 7.30 22.07 -14.90
CA ALA A 64 6.25 22.53 -15.81
C ALA A 64 4.93 22.83 -15.07
N LEU A 65 4.55 21.99 -14.08
CA LEU A 65 3.37 22.23 -13.25
C LEU A 65 3.49 23.54 -12.44
N ASN A 66 4.68 23.84 -11.95
CA ASN A 66 4.95 25.05 -11.16
C ASN A 66 5.16 26.31 -12.04
N ALA A 67 5.14 26.17 -13.37
CA ALA A 67 5.21 27.30 -14.28
C ALA A 67 3.82 27.92 -14.50
N GLU A 68 3.77 29.25 -14.56
CA GLU A 68 2.59 29.98 -15.04
C GLU A 68 2.27 29.57 -16.49
N PRO A 69 0.98 29.45 -16.90
CA PRO A 69 -0.25 29.79 -16.18
C PRO A 69 -0.97 28.59 -15.52
N ILE A 70 -0.23 27.52 -15.17
CA ILE A 70 -0.86 26.29 -14.72
C ILE A 70 -1.36 26.45 -13.28
N THR A 71 -2.63 26.14 -13.07
CA THR A 71 -3.29 26.22 -11.75
C THR A 71 -3.82 24.84 -11.37
N TYR A 72 -3.41 24.36 -10.20
CA TYR A 72 -3.80 23.07 -9.64
C TYR A 72 -3.99 23.18 -8.12
N LYS A 73 -4.75 22.25 -7.54
CA LYS A 73 -5.02 22.20 -6.10
C LYS A 73 -3.91 21.47 -5.34
N SER A 74 -3.49 20.31 -5.85
CA SER A 74 -2.42 19.50 -5.29
C SER A 74 -1.95 18.48 -6.33
N TYR A 75 -0.75 17.96 -6.19
CA TYR A 75 -0.30 16.76 -6.88
C TYR A 75 0.22 15.70 -5.89
N SER A 76 0.28 14.46 -6.33
CA SER A 76 0.83 13.30 -5.61
C SER A 76 2.00 12.71 -6.38
N VAL A 77 2.98 12.17 -5.65
CA VAL A 77 4.25 11.68 -6.26
C VAL A 77 4.71 10.33 -5.72
N GLY A 78 5.38 9.58 -6.60
CA GLY A 78 6.17 8.40 -6.27
C GLY A 78 5.37 7.13 -5.98
N LEU A 79 6.06 6.12 -5.42
CA LEU A 79 5.55 4.77 -5.20
C LEU A 79 4.23 4.74 -4.43
N MET A 80 4.13 5.55 -3.37
CA MET A 80 2.99 5.64 -2.47
C MET A 80 2.06 6.81 -2.80
N GLN A 81 2.33 7.57 -3.88
CA GLN A 81 1.52 8.74 -4.27
C GLN A 81 1.29 9.75 -3.13
N VAL A 82 2.36 10.07 -2.39
CA VAL A 82 2.30 11.05 -1.30
C VAL A 82 1.85 12.39 -1.85
N ASN A 83 0.78 12.95 -1.28
CA ASN A 83 0.20 14.21 -1.74
C ASN A 83 0.99 15.43 -1.24
N SER A 84 1.19 16.43 -2.11
CA SER A 84 1.86 17.71 -1.84
C SER A 84 1.33 18.48 -0.64
N SER A 85 0.03 18.33 -0.30
CA SER A 85 -0.53 18.93 0.92
C SER A 85 0.10 18.39 2.22
N ASN A 86 0.67 17.19 2.18
CA ASN A 86 1.34 16.55 3.29
C ASN A 86 2.85 16.84 3.33
N PHE A 87 3.45 17.42 2.28
CA PHE A 87 4.91 17.51 2.16
C PHE A 87 5.58 18.22 3.33
N LYS A 88 5.02 19.37 3.73
CA LYS A 88 5.55 20.15 4.85
C LYS A 88 5.54 19.35 6.16
N GLN A 89 4.47 18.57 6.41
CA GLN A 89 4.33 17.80 7.65
C GLN A 89 5.34 16.64 7.72
N TYR A 90 5.62 15.99 6.60
CA TYR A 90 6.47 14.80 6.54
C TYR A 90 7.90 15.06 6.03
N GLY A 91 8.25 16.32 5.78
CA GLY A 91 9.58 16.71 5.31
C GLY A 91 9.90 16.22 3.89
N ILE A 92 8.88 16.17 3.02
CA ILE A 92 9.10 15.93 1.59
C ILE A 92 9.53 17.24 0.92
N THR A 93 10.58 17.18 0.12
CA THR A 93 11.17 18.29 -0.62
C THR A 93 11.31 17.91 -2.09
N GLU A 94 11.57 18.87 -2.96
CA GLU A 94 11.76 18.59 -4.39
C GLU A 94 12.93 17.62 -4.65
N GLU A 95 13.96 17.66 -3.81
CA GLU A 95 15.14 16.80 -3.92
C GLU A 95 14.91 15.36 -3.46
N ASN A 96 13.90 15.11 -2.62
CA ASN A 96 13.69 13.80 -2.00
C ASN A 96 12.34 13.15 -2.35
N MET A 97 11.42 13.85 -3.01
CA MET A 97 10.06 13.38 -3.22
C MET A 97 9.94 12.09 -4.05
N PHE A 98 10.92 11.83 -4.91
CA PHE A 98 11.05 10.59 -5.69
C PHE A 98 12.05 9.59 -5.10
N ASN A 99 12.70 9.90 -3.98
CA ASN A 99 13.49 8.91 -3.26
C ASN A 99 12.55 7.79 -2.78
N ALA A 100 12.79 6.58 -3.26
CA ALA A 100 11.87 5.47 -3.05
C ALA A 100 11.64 5.16 -1.56
N CYS A 101 12.70 5.22 -0.74
CA CYS A 101 12.60 4.92 0.68
C CYS A 101 11.82 6.00 1.43
N LYS A 102 12.19 7.28 1.22
CA LYS A 102 11.50 8.42 1.83
C LYS A 102 10.02 8.47 1.45
N ASN A 103 9.69 8.13 0.20
CA ASN A 103 8.32 8.07 -0.29
C ASN A 103 7.53 6.92 0.36
N ILE A 104 8.15 5.73 0.51
CA ILE A 104 7.56 4.58 1.22
C ILE A 104 7.35 4.89 2.70
N GLU A 105 8.36 5.40 3.40
CA GLU A 105 8.29 5.81 4.81
C GLU A 105 7.11 6.75 5.04
N THR A 106 7.04 7.81 4.24
CA THR A 106 6.00 8.83 4.38
C THR A 106 4.61 8.28 4.09
N GLY A 107 4.46 7.49 3.01
CA GLY A 107 3.19 6.83 2.70
C GLY A 107 2.76 5.84 3.80
N ALA A 108 3.71 5.08 4.36
CA ALA A 108 3.47 4.15 5.45
C ALA A 108 3.03 4.88 6.73
N GLU A 109 3.65 6.01 7.08
CA GLU A 109 3.24 6.83 8.22
C GLU A 109 1.82 7.37 8.07
N ILE A 110 1.46 7.88 6.89
CA ILE A 110 0.09 8.34 6.59
C ILE A 110 -0.89 7.16 6.70
N PHE A 111 -0.55 6.00 6.15
CA PHE A 111 -1.42 4.83 6.20
C PHE A 111 -1.62 4.32 7.63
N LYS A 112 -0.56 4.27 8.46
CA LYS A 112 -0.63 3.92 9.88
C LYS A 112 -1.55 4.88 10.64
N ALA A 113 -1.48 6.18 10.37
CA ALA A 113 -2.38 7.16 10.99
C ALA A 113 -3.86 6.89 10.60
N CYS A 114 -4.11 6.57 9.33
CA CYS A 114 -5.44 6.17 8.88
C CYS A 114 -5.92 4.85 9.52
N TYR A 115 -5.03 3.87 9.70
CA TYR A 115 -5.36 2.60 10.35
C TYR A 115 -5.70 2.79 11.83
N ALA A 116 -4.89 3.55 12.56
CA ALA A 116 -5.17 3.87 13.96
C ALA A 116 -6.49 4.63 14.14
N SER A 117 -6.84 5.54 13.21
CA SER A 117 -8.16 6.19 13.18
C SER A 117 -9.28 5.17 12.95
N ALA A 118 -9.10 4.27 11.97
CA ALA A 118 -10.08 3.24 11.66
C ALA A 118 -10.35 2.34 12.87
N GLU A 119 -9.30 1.87 13.55
CA GLU A 119 -9.40 1.06 14.78
C GLU A 119 -10.18 1.79 15.87
N LYS A 120 -9.81 3.05 16.13
CA LYS A 120 -10.45 3.88 17.15
C LYS A 120 -11.93 4.11 16.85
N ASN A 121 -12.28 4.36 15.59
CA ASN A 121 -13.64 4.72 15.18
C ASN A 121 -14.53 3.49 14.98
N ASN A 122 -13.93 2.31 14.75
CA ASN A 122 -14.65 1.08 14.40
C ASN A 122 -14.19 -0.13 15.24
N PRO A 123 -14.28 -0.08 16.58
CA PRO A 123 -13.68 -1.08 17.47
C PRO A 123 -14.27 -2.50 17.36
N GLN A 124 -15.39 -2.66 16.64
CA GLN A 124 -16.06 -3.95 16.41
C GLN A 124 -15.62 -4.63 15.10
N LYS A 125 -14.77 -3.96 14.30
CA LYS A 125 -14.32 -4.46 13.01
C LYS A 125 -13.06 -5.29 13.16
N ASN A 126 -12.94 -6.37 12.40
CA ASN A 126 -11.70 -7.14 12.37
C ASN A 126 -10.60 -6.40 11.58
N GLU A 127 -9.36 -6.83 11.73
CA GLU A 127 -8.18 -6.21 11.08
C GLU A 127 -8.35 -6.05 9.57
N GLN A 128 -8.96 -7.04 8.92
CA GLN A 128 -9.15 -7.05 7.47
C GLN A 128 -10.15 -5.98 7.04
N GLU A 129 -11.25 -5.79 7.75
CA GLU A 129 -12.19 -4.69 7.51
C GLU A 129 -11.54 -3.33 7.77
N LEU A 130 -10.79 -3.22 8.87
CA LEU A 130 -10.06 -2.01 9.26
C LEU A 130 -9.05 -1.57 8.20
N LEU A 131 -8.33 -2.51 7.57
CA LEU A 131 -7.41 -2.20 6.46
C LEU A 131 -8.13 -1.56 5.27
N ARG A 132 -9.37 -1.95 4.95
CA ARG A 132 -10.15 -1.31 3.86
C ARG A 132 -10.65 0.06 4.26
N ILE A 133 -11.04 0.25 5.51
CA ILE A 133 -11.41 1.55 6.07
C ILE A 133 -10.21 2.50 6.04
N ALA A 134 -9.05 2.03 6.48
CA ALA A 134 -7.78 2.75 6.42
C ALA A 134 -7.39 3.09 4.97
N SER A 135 -7.57 2.16 4.03
CA SER A 135 -7.34 2.38 2.59
C SER A 135 -8.24 3.49 2.02
N SER A 136 -9.50 3.53 2.44
CA SER A 136 -10.44 4.61 2.08
C SER A 136 -9.99 5.97 2.62
N CYS A 137 -9.52 6.00 3.88
CA CYS A 137 -8.90 7.17 4.50
C CYS A 137 -7.64 7.60 3.74
N TYR A 138 -6.74 6.68 3.41
CA TYR A 138 -5.50 6.96 2.69
C TYR A 138 -5.77 7.64 1.34
N TYR A 139 -6.74 7.10 0.59
CA TYR A 139 -7.13 7.61 -0.72
C TYR A 139 -7.74 9.02 -0.69
N SER A 140 -8.48 9.38 0.37
CA SER A 140 -9.40 10.54 0.29
C SER A 140 -9.56 11.35 1.58
N GLY A 141 -8.78 11.05 2.62
CA GLY A 141 -8.84 11.69 3.93
C GLY A 141 -10.07 11.34 4.76
N ASN A 142 -10.89 10.37 4.36
CA ASN A 142 -12.05 9.91 5.14
C ASN A 142 -12.35 8.43 4.92
N GLU A 143 -13.00 7.83 5.91
CA GLU A 143 -13.22 6.38 5.99
C GLU A 143 -14.24 5.81 4.99
N THR A 144 -15.05 6.64 4.32
CA THR A 144 -16.19 6.16 3.51
C THR A 144 -16.03 6.33 1.99
N ARG A 145 -15.31 7.36 1.54
CA ARG A 145 -15.28 7.75 0.12
C ARG A 145 -14.62 6.70 -0.77
N GLY A 146 -13.62 5.97 -0.27
CA GLY A 146 -12.94 4.90 -1.00
C GLY A 146 -13.82 3.70 -1.34
N PHE A 147 -14.95 3.53 -0.67
CA PHE A 147 -15.95 2.50 -0.98
C PHE A 147 -16.95 2.93 -2.07
N LYS A 148 -17.00 4.21 -2.41
CA LYS A 148 -17.93 4.72 -3.43
C LYS A 148 -17.33 4.52 -4.83
N THR A 149 -18.12 3.92 -5.72
CA THR A 149 -17.77 3.72 -7.13
C THR A 149 -17.45 5.03 -7.82
N GLU A 150 -16.36 5.02 -8.59
CA GLU A 150 -15.92 6.15 -9.41
C GLU A 150 -16.48 6.03 -10.84
N LYS A 151 -16.21 7.05 -11.68
CA LYS A 151 -16.68 7.08 -13.07
C LYS A 151 -16.21 5.89 -13.92
N ASN A 152 -15.11 5.25 -13.52
CA ASN A 152 -14.56 4.07 -14.19
C ASN A 152 -15.26 2.76 -13.81
N GLY A 153 -16.30 2.80 -12.97
CA GLY A 153 -17.08 1.63 -12.57
C GLY A 153 -16.49 0.82 -11.39
N THR A 154 -15.38 1.26 -10.79
CA THR A 154 -14.78 0.63 -9.60
C THR A 154 -14.63 1.63 -8.46
N SER A 155 -14.68 1.17 -7.21
CA SER A 155 -14.24 1.97 -6.06
C SER A 155 -12.74 1.79 -5.80
N TYR A 156 -12.13 2.66 -4.99
CA TYR A 156 -10.74 2.50 -4.60
C TYR A 156 -10.54 1.18 -3.83
N VAL A 157 -11.46 0.85 -2.92
CA VAL A 157 -11.41 -0.40 -2.15
C VAL A 157 -11.57 -1.63 -3.04
N ASP A 158 -12.35 -1.56 -4.13
CA ASP A 158 -12.43 -2.64 -5.12
C ASP A 158 -11.07 -2.89 -5.78
N ARG A 159 -10.33 -1.83 -6.12
CA ARG A 159 -8.98 -1.94 -6.70
C ARG A 159 -7.97 -2.53 -5.71
N ILE A 160 -8.09 -2.20 -4.42
CA ILE A 160 -7.29 -2.83 -3.35
C ILE A 160 -7.59 -4.33 -3.32
N ASN A 161 -8.86 -4.73 -3.22
CA ASN A 161 -9.24 -6.14 -3.16
C ASN A 161 -8.82 -6.91 -4.42
N ALA A 162 -8.98 -6.31 -5.60
CA ALA A 162 -8.56 -6.93 -6.87
C ALA A 162 -7.04 -7.08 -6.98
N THR A 163 -6.27 -6.16 -6.42
CA THR A 163 -4.81 -6.24 -6.37
C THR A 163 -4.35 -7.33 -5.41
N VAL A 164 -4.93 -7.40 -4.20
CA VAL A 164 -4.62 -8.46 -3.22
C VAL A 164 -4.83 -9.85 -3.83
N ALA A 165 -5.95 -10.07 -4.51
CA ALA A 165 -6.29 -11.36 -5.12
C ALA A 165 -5.31 -11.82 -6.22
N LYS A 166 -4.55 -10.91 -6.81
CA LYS A 166 -3.57 -11.22 -7.87
C LYS A 166 -2.15 -11.43 -7.36
N ASN A 167 -1.85 -10.95 -6.15
CA ASN A 167 -0.46 -10.81 -5.70
C ASN A 167 0.21 -12.14 -5.33
N TYR A 168 -0.56 -13.13 -4.85
CA TYR A 168 0.02 -14.38 -4.32
C TYR A 168 -0.73 -15.61 -4.82
N GLN A 169 0.00 -16.56 -5.41
CA GLN A 169 -0.51 -17.93 -5.60
C GLN A 169 -0.42 -18.75 -4.32
N VAL A 170 0.60 -18.46 -3.50
CA VAL A 170 0.83 -19.06 -2.18
C VAL A 170 0.78 -17.94 -1.14
N PRO A 171 -0.18 -17.96 -0.20
CA PRO A 171 -0.35 -16.89 0.77
C PRO A 171 0.80 -16.83 1.78
N ALA A 172 1.01 -15.67 2.38
CA ALA A 172 1.92 -15.53 3.51
C ALA A 172 1.50 -16.43 4.68
N ILE A 173 2.48 -17.07 5.32
CA ILE A 173 2.25 -17.80 6.57
C ILE A 173 1.87 -16.77 7.62
N LYS A 174 0.67 -16.92 8.19
CA LYS A 174 0.22 -16.13 9.34
C LYS A 174 0.39 -16.95 10.62
N PRO A 175 0.58 -16.31 11.78
CA PRO A 175 0.47 -17.02 13.05
C PRO A 175 -0.85 -17.78 13.11
N LEU A 176 -0.80 -19.02 13.58
CA LEU A 176 -2.01 -19.74 13.96
C LEU A 176 -2.55 -19.07 15.21
N ASN A 177 -3.38 -18.05 15.05
CA ASN A 177 -4.18 -17.56 16.16
C ASN A 177 -5.25 -18.63 16.42
N GLU A 178 -5.14 -19.34 17.56
CA GLU A 178 -6.21 -20.16 18.11
C GLU A 178 -7.42 -19.25 18.34
N GLU A 179 -8.34 -19.18 17.37
CA GLU A 179 -9.78 -19.14 17.59
C GLU A 179 -10.51 -19.01 16.25
N ASN A 180 -10.95 -20.17 15.75
CA ASN A 180 -12.28 -20.35 15.17
C ASN A 180 -12.71 -21.78 15.49
N ASN A 181 -13.02 -22.01 16.77
CA ASN A 181 -13.83 -23.15 17.18
C ASN A 181 -15.26 -22.92 16.68
N ASN A 182 -15.52 -23.40 15.46
CA ASN A 182 -16.81 -23.93 15.06
C ASN A 182 -16.65 -24.70 13.75
N SER A 183 -16.28 -25.97 13.86
CA SER A 183 -16.84 -27.06 13.05
C SER A 183 -16.41 -28.41 13.63
N SER A 184 -17.38 -29.07 14.27
CA SER A 184 -17.56 -30.53 14.39
C SER A 184 -16.49 -31.38 15.09
N GLU A 185 -16.95 -32.04 16.16
CA GLU A 185 -16.34 -33.14 16.90
C GLU A 185 -15.55 -34.14 16.03
N GLN A 186 -14.30 -34.41 16.45
CA GLN A 186 -13.69 -35.73 16.33
C GLN A 186 -12.72 -35.96 17.50
N SER A 187 -12.90 -37.11 18.15
CA SER A 187 -12.21 -37.58 19.35
C SER A 187 -10.67 -37.55 19.25
N PRO A 188 -9.92 -37.36 20.35
CA PRO A 188 -8.45 -37.40 20.32
C PRO A 188 -7.96 -38.80 19.92
N GLN A 189 -7.14 -38.89 18.87
CA GLN A 189 -6.32 -40.06 18.60
C GLN A 189 -5.00 -39.93 19.37
N GLU A 190 -4.64 -41.01 20.04
CA GLU A 190 -3.41 -41.22 20.79
C GLU A 190 -2.20 -41.20 19.83
N TYR A 191 -1.27 -40.26 20.02
CA TYR A 191 -0.05 -40.19 19.22
C TYR A 191 0.98 -41.19 19.76
N GLU A 192 1.14 -42.31 19.06
CA GLU A 192 2.30 -43.19 19.22
C GLU A 192 3.60 -42.43 18.85
N GLN A 193 4.60 -42.53 19.72
CA GLN A 193 5.92 -41.94 19.47
C GLN A 193 6.62 -42.65 18.30
N PRO A 194 7.10 -41.92 17.28
CA PRO A 194 7.84 -42.54 16.18
C PRO A 194 9.22 -43.00 16.64
N THR A 195 9.56 -44.24 16.30
CA THR A 195 10.88 -44.84 16.51
C THR A 195 11.98 -44.11 15.72
N PRO A 196 13.23 -44.09 16.22
CA PRO A 196 14.32 -43.34 15.59
C PRO A 196 14.63 -43.89 14.19
N LYS A 197 14.49 -43.04 13.17
CA LYS A 197 14.83 -43.36 11.78
C LYS A 197 16.34 -43.39 11.59
N LYS A 198 16.78 -44.28 10.70
CA LYS A 198 18.19 -44.48 10.34
C LYS A 198 18.63 -43.39 9.36
N VAL A 199 19.46 -42.48 9.86
CA VAL A 199 20.06 -41.32 9.16
C VAL A 199 20.89 -41.73 7.94
N ARG A 200 20.79 -40.98 6.83
CA ARG A 200 21.73 -41.08 5.70
C ARG A 200 22.69 -39.89 5.71
N ALA A 201 23.96 -40.16 5.43
CA ALA A 201 25.08 -39.21 5.58
C ALA A 201 25.08 -37.95 4.68
N TRP A 202 24.01 -37.66 3.95
CA TRP A 202 23.86 -36.46 3.12
C TRP A 202 22.66 -35.60 3.53
N ASP A 203 22.00 -35.93 4.64
CA ASP A 203 20.97 -35.10 5.24
C ASP A 203 21.62 -34.07 6.19
N ILE A 204 21.49 -32.78 5.86
CA ILE A 204 22.12 -31.65 6.56
C ILE A 204 21.12 -30.91 7.47
N PHE A 205 19.82 -31.27 7.40
CA PHE A 205 18.75 -30.55 8.11
C PHE A 205 17.91 -31.50 8.96
N GLU A 206 18.56 -32.44 9.67
CA GLU A 206 17.84 -33.49 10.41
C GLU A 206 16.98 -33.03 11.59
N ASP A 207 17.07 -31.78 12.06
CA ASP A 207 16.36 -31.33 13.26
C ASP A 207 15.58 -30.00 13.08
N PHE A 208 15.16 -29.65 11.86
CA PHE A 208 14.29 -28.48 11.60
C PHE A 208 12.95 -28.85 10.97
#